data_AF-A0A1E3HES7-F1
#
_entry.id   AF-A0A1E3HES7-F1
#
_cell.length_a   1.000
_cell.length_b   1.000
_cell.length_c   1.000
_cell.angle_alpha   90.00
_cell.angle_beta   90.00
_cell.angle_gamma   90.00
#
_symmetry.space_group_name_H-M   'P 1'
#
loop_
_entity.id
_entity.type
_entity.pdbx_description
1 polymer ?
#
loop_
_entity_poly.entity_id
_entity_poly.type
_entity_poly.pdbx_seq_one_letter_code
_entity_poly.pdbx_strand_id
1 'polypeptide(L)'
;MSLDNPQPTYVQSTAATDRSTISTHATRISNTFMTTLGDIMGDTRYREDDRTIIGQSRDTIKRNLDHAVTATLEAEISRMEAQGKTVGSMNEVEFEPLTIIPISVGDVLMVGSLRGEGWSGNNAYFNVPLEPSG
;
A
#
# COMPACT_ATOMS: atom_id res chain seq x y z
N MET A 1 9.86 20.33 42.36
CA MET A 1 10.08 19.09 41.60
C MET A 1 9.35 19.27 40.28
N SER A 2 10.06 19.73 39.24
CA SER A 2 9.47 19.87 37.91
C SER A 2 9.55 18.51 37.23
N LEU A 3 8.39 17.99 36.83
CA LEU A 3 8.30 16.85 35.94
C LEU A 3 8.71 17.32 34.56
N ASP A 4 9.98 17.09 34.19
CA ASP A 4 10.37 17.04 32.80
C ASP A 4 9.52 15.94 32.15
N ASN A 5 8.54 16.36 31.36
CA ASN A 5 7.75 15.49 30.51
C ASN A 5 8.42 15.55 29.13
N PRO A 6 9.42 14.71 28.82
CA PRO A 6 9.94 14.69 27.46
C PRO A 6 8.87 14.03 26.58
N GLN A 7 8.83 14.48 25.32
CA GLN A 7 8.35 13.72 24.16
C GLN A 7 6.99 14.12 23.54
N PRO A 8 7.02 15.23 22.78
CA PRO A 8 6.38 15.29 21.45
C PRO A 8 7.42 15.24 20.31
N THR A 9 8.66 15.66 20.57
CA THR A 9 9.67 15.96 19.54
C THR A 9 10.16 14.74 18.77
N TYR A 10 10.32 13.60 19.46
CA TYR A 10 10.83 12.36 18.84
C TYR A 10 9.85 11.80 17.79
N VAL A 11 8.57 11.70 18.16
CA VAL A 11 7.50 11.16 17.28
C VAL A 11 7.29 12.05 16.04
N GLN A 12 7.37 13.37 16.22
CA GLN A 12 7.24 14.32 15.11
C GLN A 12 8.44 14.22 14.13
N SER A 13 9.67 14.02 14.65
CA SER A 13 10.85 13.83 13.82
C SER A 13 10.81 12.51 13.04
N THR A 14 10.29 11.43 13.63
CA THR A 14 10.13 10.15 12.93
C THR A 14 9.05 10.25 11.86
N ALA A 15 7.91 10.86 12.16
CA ALA A 15 6.82 11.01 11.18
C ALA A 15 7.22 11.86 9.96
N ALA A 16 8.02 12.92 10.16
CA ALA A 16 8.56 13.70 9.04
C ALA A 16 9.51 12.88 8.16
N THR A 17 10.35 12.05 8.78
CA THR A 17 11.24 11.13 8.07
C THR A 17 10.45 10.07 7.30
N ASP A 18 9.48 9.44 7.96
CA ASP A 18 8.60 8.43 7.35
C ASP A 18 7.85 9.00 6.15
N ARG A 19 7.29 10.21 6.27
CA ARG A 19 6.65 10.93 5.15
C ARG A 19 7.57 11.15 3.96
N SER A 20 8.84 11.48 4.22
CA SER A 20 9.81 11.72 3.16
C SER A 20 10.18 10.46 2.36
N THR A 21 9.97 9.27 2.93
CA THR A 21 10.31 7.99 2.28
C THR A 21 9.10 7.28 1.65
N ILE A 22 7.86 7.80 1.83
CA ILE A 22 6.63 7.18 1.31
C ILE A 22 6.72 6.86 -0.18
N SER A 23 7.14 7.84 -1.01
CA SER A 23 7.21 7.63 -2.46
C SER A 23 8.16 6.48 -2.83
N THR A 24 9.31 6.39 -2.15
CA THR A 24 10.27 5.29 -2.33
C THR A 24 9.66 3.94 -1.95
N HIS A 25 8.97 3.87 -0.81
CA HIS A 25 8.32 2.64 -0.37
C HIS A 25 7.15 2.25 -1.28
N ALA A 26 6.30 3.20 -1.68
CA ALA A 26 5.18 2.97 -2.58
C ALA A 26 5.65 2.44 -3.95
N THR A 27 6.69 3.05 -4.51
CA THR A 27 7.31 2.58 -5.77
C THR A 27 7.91 1.18 -5.61
N ARG A 28 8.60 0.89 -4.50
CA ARG A 28 9.12 -0.46 -4.23
C ARG A 28 7.98 -1.47 -4.17
N ILE A 29 6.96 -1.22 -3.35
CA ILE A 29 5.81 -2.11 -3.14
C ILE A 29 5.08 -2.36 -4.46
N SER A 30 4.77 -1.29 -5.20
CA SER A 30 4.05 -1.41 -6.48
C SER A 30 4.89 -2.17 -7.51
N ASN A 31 6.19 -1.92 -7.60
CA ASN A 31 7.08 -2.67 -8.49
C ASN A 31 7.17 -4.15 -8.11
N THR A 32 7.36 -4.47 -6.83
CA THR A 32 7.41 -5.85 -6.34
C THR A 32 6.12 -6.59 -6.71
N PHE A 33 4.96 -6.02 -6.45
CA PHE A 33 3.69 -6.63 -6.84
C PHE A 33 3.59 -6.86 -8.36
N MET A 34 4.04 -5.90 -9.19
CA MET A 34 3.99 -6.07 -10.64
C MET A 34 4.90 -7.20 -11.16
N THR A 35 5.96 -7.55 -10.41
CA THR A 35 6.77 -8.74 -10.72
C THR A 35 6.05 -10.04 -10.38
N THR A 36 5.33 -10.10 -9.26
CA THR A 36 4.60 -11.30 -8.81
C THR A 36 3.25 -11.47 -9.51
N LEU A 37 2.69 -10.41 -10.11
CA LEU A 37 1.43 -10.46 -10.85
C LEU A 37 1.45 -11.49 -11.98
N GLY A 38 2.62 -11.73 -12.60
CA GLY A 38 2.78 -12.80 -13.60
C GLY A 38 2.48 -14.19 -13.04
N ASP A 39 3.03 -14.48 -11.87
CA ASP A 39 2.83 -15.77 -11.19
C ASP A 39 1.39 -15.93 -10.70
N ILE A 40 0.78 -14.85 -10.21
CA ILE A 40 -0.64 -14.81 -9.82
C ILE A 40 -1.56 -15.12 -11.03
N MET A 41 -1.24 -14.57 -12.20
CA MET A 41 -1.98 -14.86 -13.44
C MET A 41 -1.73 -16.28 -13.96
N GLY A 42 -0.60 -16.90 -13.62
CA GLY A 42 -0.28 -18.28 -13.96
C GLY A 42 -1.12 -19.31 -13.20
N ASP A 43 -1.79 -18.89 -12.12
CA ASP A 43 -2.74 -19.70 -11.39
C ASP A 43 -4.00 -19.98 -12.23
N THR A 44 -4.55 -21.18 -12.11
CA THR A 44 -5.75 -21.68 -12.81
C THR A 44 -7.03 -20.89 -12.52
N ARG A 45 -6.99 -19.94 -11.58
CA ARG A 45 -8.13 -19.11 -11.16
C ARG A 45 -8.59 -18.09 -12.21
N TYR A 46 -7.76 -17.73 -13.18
CA TYR A 46 -8.11 -16.74 -14.21
C TYR A 46 -8.32 -17.38 -15.58
N ARG A 47 -9.42 -17.00 -16.25
CA ARG A 47 -9.67 -17.40 -17.65
C ARG A 47 -8.69 -16.69 -18.58
N GLU A 48 -8.56 -17.16 -19.81
CA GLU A 48 -7.66 -16.55 -20.79
C GLU A 48 -7.98 -15.08 -21.07
N ASP A 49 -9.27 -14.75 -21.17
CA ASP A 49 -9.74 -13.37 -21.36
C ASP A 49 -9.38 -12.49 -20.15
N ASP A 50 -9.55 -13.00 -18.93
CA ASP A 50 -9.19 -12.31 -17.68
C ASP A 50 -7.68 -12.02 -17.64
N ARG A 51 -6.85 -12.99 -18.00
CA ARG A 51 -5.39 -12.82 -18.08
C ARG A 51 -5.00 -11.80 -19.14
N THR A 52 -5.69 -11.80 -20.28
CA THR A 52 -5.49 -10.80 -21.34
C THR A 52 -5.80 -9.40 -20.83
N ILE A 53 -6.94 -9.22 -20.15
CA ILE A 53 -7.33 -7.93 -19.57
C ILE A 53 -6.29 -7.46 -18.56
N ILE A 54 -5.88 -8.31 -17.61
CA ILE A 54 -4.87 -7.95 -16.60
C ILE A 54 -3.53 -7.61 -17.28
N GLY A 55 -3.10 -8.42 -18.26
CA GLY A 55 -1.87 -8.22 -19.02
C GLY A 55 -1.85 -6.90 -19.78
N GLN A 56 -2.96 -6.52 -20.41
CA GLN A 56 -3.10 -5.24 -21.11
C GLN A 56 -3.28 -4.05 -20.16
N SER A 57 -3.66 -4.31 -18.90
CA SER A 57 -3.91 -3.27 -17.89
C SER A 57 -2.73 -3.00 -16.96
N ARG A 58 -1.56 -3.63 -17.19
CA ARG A 58 -0.41 -3.59 -16.27
C ARG A 58 0.00 -2.18 -15.85
N ASP A 59 0.06 -1.24 -16.80
CA ASP A 59 0.46 0.15 -16.50
C ASP A 59 -0.58 0.86 -15.62
N THR A 60 -1.86 0.61 -15.88
CA THR A 60 -2.95 1.18 -15.07
C THR A 60 -3.02 0.55 -13.69
N ILE A 61 -2.86 -0.78 -13.59
CA ILE A 61 -2.75 -1.49 -12.31
C ILE A 61 -1.61 -0.91 -11.49
N LYS A 62 -0.41 -0.78 -12.09
CA LYS A 62 0.76 -0.23 -11.40
C LYS A 62 0.49 1.18 -10.88
N ARG A 63 -0.04 2.07 -11.74
CA ARG A 63 -0.33 3.46 -11.38
C ARG A 63 -1.36 3.56 -10.26
N ASN A 64 -2.45 2.81 -10.37
CA ASN A 64 -3.52 2.81 -9.37
C ASN A 64 -3.03 2.24 -8.05
N LEU A 65 -2.23 1.17 -8.09
CA LEU A 65 -1.64 0.57 -6.90
C LEU A 65 -0.65 1.52 -6.22
N ASP A 66 0.26 2.14 -6.98
CA ASP A 66 1.23 3.09 -6.44
C ASP A 66 0.54 4.25 -5.70
N HIS A 67 -0.52 4.79 -6.30
CA HIS A 67 -1.36 5.82 -5.69
C HIS A 67 -2.07 5.31 -4.42
N ALA A 68 -2.68 4.13 -4.48
CA ALA A 68 -3.40 3.56 -3.34
C ALA A 68 -2.48 3.24 -2.15
N VAL A 69 -1.29 2.71 -2.44
CA VAL A 69 -0.25 2.44 -1.45
C VAL A 69 0.24 3.74 -0.82
N THR A 70 0.52 4.77 -1.62
CA THR A 70 0.93 6.09 -1.13
C THR A 70 -0.07 6.65 -0.12
N ALA A 71 -1.34 6.73 -0.50
CA ALA A 71 -2.39 7.24 0.37
C ALA A 71 -2.60 6.38 1.64
N THR A 72 -2.46 5.06 1.52
CA THR A 72 -2.57 4.14 2.68
C THR A 72 -1.43 4.37 3.67
N LEU A 73 -0.19 4.54 3.20
CA LEU A 73 0.96 4.84 4.04
C LEU A 73 0.82 6.22 4.72
N GLU A 74 0.38 7.24 3.99
CA GLU A 74 0.14 8.59 4.51
C GLU A 74 -0.93 8.61 5.61
N ALA A 75 -2.04 7.90 5.39
CA ALA A 75 -3.14 7.79 6.33
C ALA A 75 -2.67 7.11 7.63
N GLU A 76 -1.90 6.02 7.53
CA GLU A 76 -1.42 5.29 8.70
C GLU A 76 -0.38 6.10 9.49
N ILE A 77 0.54 6.80 8.82
CA ILE A 77 1.48 7.73 9.48
C ILE A 77 0.73 8.80 10.26
N SER A 78 -0.28 9.41 9.64
CA SER A 78 -1.08 10.45 10.28
C SER A 78 -1.89 9.88 11.46
N ARG A 79 -2.44 8.67 11.33
CA ARG A 79 -3.19 7.99 12.40
C ARG A 79 -2.31 7.65 13.60
N MET A 80 -1.09 7.17 13.36
CA MET A 80 -0.15 6.80 14.42
C MET A 80 0.46 8.03 15.10
N GLU A 81 0.80 9.06 14.33
CA GLU A 81 1.27 10.35 14.87
C GLU A 81 0.21 10.99 15.78
N ALA A 82 -1.06 10.98 15.39
CA ALA A 82 -2.17 11.48 16.22
C ALA A 82 -2.32 10.71 17.54
N GLN A 83 -1.82 9.49 17.63
CA GLN A 83 -1.79 8.67 18.85
C GLN A 83 -0.48 8.79 19.63
N GLY A 84 0.48 9.61 19.19
CA GLY A 84 1.81 9.70 19.77
C GLY A 84 2.65 8.42 19.58
N LYS A 85 2.38 7.66 18.52
CA LYS A 85 3.06 6.39 18.20
C LYS A 85 3.78 6.49 16.85
N THR A 86 4.74 5.60 16.62
CA THR A 86 5.41 5.44 15.33
C THR A 86 4.71 4.37 14.50
N VAL A 87 4.85 4.45 13.17
CA VAL A 87 4.26 3.45 12.27
C VAL A 87 5.04 2.14 12.18
N GLY A 88 6.25 2.11 12.73
CA GLY A 88 7.19 1.01 12.58
C GLY A 88 7.89 1.01 11.22
N SER A 89 8.55 -0.10 10.89
CA SER A 89 9.35 -0.21 9.66
C SER A 89 8.47 -0.35 8.41
N MET A 90 8.82 0.37 7.35
CA MET A 90 8.22 0.22 6.00
C MET A 90 9.12 -0.55 5.02
N ASN A 91 10.29 -1.01 5.45
CA ASN A 91 11.31 -1.60 4.58
C ASN A 91 10.86 -2.93 3.96
N GLU A 92 10.14 -3.75 4.74
CA GLU A 92 9.66 -5.08 4.34
C GLU A 92 8.16 -5.10 4.07
N VAL A 93 7.53 -3.92 3.98
CA VAL A 93 6.10 -3.85 3.66
C VAL A 93 5.88 -4.30 2.21
N GLU A 94 4.86 -5.11 1.98
CA GLU A 94 4.44 -5.59 0.67
C GLU A 94 2.93 -5.47 0.51
N PHE A 95 2.47 -5.45 -0.73
CA PHE A 95 1.04 -5.51 -1.03
C PHE A 95 0.63 -6.97 -1.19
N GLU A 96 -0.31 -7.41 -0.36
CA GLU A 96 -0.93 -8.73 -0.46
C GLU A 96 -2.32 -8.58 -1.07
N PRO A 97 -2.53 -9.06 -2.31
CA PRO A 97 -3.84 -9.04 -2.93
C PRO A 97 -4.76 -10.05 -2.25
N LEU A 98 -5.96 -9.61 -1.87
CA LEU A 98 -7.07 -10.48 -1.50
C LEU A 98 -7.88 -10.91 -2.73
N THR A 99 -8.16 -9.97 -3.63
CA THR A 99 -8.89 -10.22 -4.88
C THR A 99 -8.36 -9.34 -6.01
N ILE A 100 -8.44 -9.86 -7.23
CA ILE A 100 -8.18 -9.14 -8.49
C ILE A 100 -9.31 -9.50 -9.43
N ILE A 101 -10.08 -8.50 -9.84
CA ILE A 101 -11.28 -8.66 -10.67
C ILE A 101 -11.06 -7.86 -11.95
N PRO A 102 -10.71 -8.52 -13.06
CA PRO A 102 -10.66 -7.86 -14.36
C PRO A 102 -12.07 -7.59 -14.87
N ILE A 103 -12.40 -6.32 -15.12
CA ILE A 103 -13.69 -5.89 -15.66
C ILE A 103 -13.54 -5.61 -17.15
N SER A 104 -12.56 -4.77 -17.51
CA SER A 104 -12.19 -4.47 -18.90
C SER A 104 -10.75 -3.95 -18.96
N VAL A 105 -10.21 -3.76 -20.17
CA VAL A 105 -8.86 -3.22 -20.35
C VAL A 105 -8.77 -1.82 -19.75
N GLY A 106 -7.87 -1.64 -18.78
CA GLY A 106 -7.72 -0.41 -18.01
C GLY A 106 -8.62 -0.33 -16.77
N ASP A 107 -9.54 -1.28 -16.59
CA ASP A 107 -10.46 -1.34 -15.45
C ASP A 107 -10.31 -2.70 -14.73
N VAL A 108 -9.42 -2.70 -13.74
CA VAL A 108 -9.14 -3.86 -12.89
C VAL A 108 -9.31 -3.42 -11.45
N LEU A 109 -10.29 -4.02 -10.78
CA LEU A 109 -10.53 -3.81 -9.36
C LEU A 109 -9.65 -4.77 -8.56
N MET A 110 -8.91 -4.26 -7.59
CA MET A 110 -8.22 -5.09 -6.61
C MET A 110 -8.61 -4.67 -5.20
N VAL A 111 -8.66 -5.66 -4.31
CA VAL A 111 -8.71 -5.41 -2.86
C VAL A 111 -7.50 -6.12 -2.27
N GLY A 112 -6.78 -5.45 -1.39
CA GLY A 112 -5.64 -6.04 -0.72
C GLY A 112 -5.25 -5.27 0.53
N SER A 113 -4.13 -5.66 1.12
CA SER A 113 -3.61 -5.01 2.34
C SER A 113 -2.10 -4.81 2.24
N LEU A 114 -1.59 -3.84 2.99
CA LEU A 114 -0.14 -3.72 3.22
C LEU A 114 0.24 -4.59 4.42
N ARG A 115 1.24 -5.45 4.24
CA ARG A 115 1.77 -6.31 5.31
C ARG A 115 3.28 -6.22 5.42
N GLY A 116 3.80 -6.24 6.64
CA GLY A 116 5.24 -6.22 6.89
C GLY A 116 5.55 -6.38 8.37
N GLU A 117 6.72 -6.94 8.69
CA GLU A 117 7.13 -7.10 10.08
C GLU A 117 7.27 -5.73 10.76
N GLY A 118 6.62 -5.58 11.92
CA GLY A 118 6.65 -4.33 12.69
C GLY A 118 5.86 -3.16 12.09
N TRP A 119 5.22 -3.32 10.93
CA TRP A 119 4.33 -2.31 10.34
C TRP A 119 3.02 -2.19 11.14
N SER A 120 2.62 -0.96 11.44
CA SER A 120 1.41 -0.67 12.24
C SER A 120 0.11 -0.93 11.50
N GLY A 121 0.07 -0.74 10.18
CA GLY A 121 -1.12 -0.90 9.34
C GLY A 121 -1.40 -2.34 8.90
N ASN A 122 -0.80 -3.34 9.53
CA ASN A 122 -1.11 -4.75 9.25
C ASN A 122 -2.63 -4.99 9.42
N ASN A 123 -3.24 -5.68 8.45
CA ASN A 123 -4.67 -6.04 8.39
C ASN A 123 -5.66 -4.93 7.96
N ALA A 124 -5.19 -3.78 7.48
CA ALA A 124 -6.05 -2.79 6.84
C ALA A 124 -6.21 -3.10 5.35
N TYR A 125 -7.45 -3.34 4.91
CA TYR A 125 -7.78 -3.56 3.50
C TYR A 125 -8.13 -2.25 2.80
N PHE A 126 -7.74 -2.12 1.53
CA PHE A 126 -8.07 -0.99 0.68
C PHE A 126 -8.31 -1.42 -0.77
N ASN A 127 -9.06 -0.59 -1.49
CA ASN A 127 -9.38 -0.77 -2.91
C ASN A 127 -8.27 -0.21 -3.81
N VAL A 128 -8.11 -0.82 -4.97
CA VAL A 128 -7.29 -0.32 -6.07
C VAL A 128 -8.10 -0.37 -7.36
N PRO A 129 -8.37 0.78 -8.03
CA PRO A 129 -8.08 2.13 -7.56
C PRO A 129 -8.81 2.46 -6.25
N LEU A 130 -8.30 3.43 -5.49
CA LEU A 130 -9.03 3.98 -4.35
C LEU A 130 -10.34 4.58 -4.84
N GLU A 131 -11.41 4.37 -4.07
CA GLU A 131 -12.66 5.08 -4.32
C GLU A 131 -12.42 6.58 -4.15
N PRO A 132 -13.00 7.42 -5.02
CA PRO A 132 -12.99 8.85 -4.77
C PRO A 132 -13.67 9.11 -3.43
N SER A 133 -12.95 9.77 -2.52
CA SER A 133 -13.54 10.32 -1.31
C SER A 133 -14.63 11.33 -1.73
N GLY A 134 -15.90 10.94 -1.58
CA GLY A 134 -17.04 11.79 -1.88
C GLY A 134 -17.18 12.98 -0.94
#